data_AF-A0A6J4NVH7-F1
#
_entry.id   AF-A0A6J4NVH7-F1
#
_cell.length_a   1.000
_cell.length_b   1.000
_cell.length_c   1.000
_cell.angle_alpha   90.00
_cell.angle_beta   90.00
_cell.angle_gamma   90.00
#
_symmetry.space_group_name_H-M   'P 1'
#
loop_
_entity.id
_entity.type
_entity.pdbx_description
1 polymer ?
#
loop_
_entity_poly.entity_id
_entity_poly.type
_entity_poly.pdbx_seq_one_letter_code
_entity_poly.pdbx_strand_id
1 'polypeptide(L)'
;MFVDEAVIHVKAGDGGEGCVSFRREKYIPKGGPDGGDGGNGGDVVFVADPHKDTLLDFAGRHHWKAGRGQAGMGKKMYGRGGDDLFVHVPPGTLVFDAEH
;
A
#
# COMPACT_ATOMS: atom_id res chain seq x y z
N MET A 1 2.74 21.02 -23.56
CA MET A 1 2.84 19.63 -24.07
C MET A 1 1.64 18.89 -23.53
N PHE A 2 0.84 18.27 -24.40
CA PHE A 2 -0.39 17.55 -24.03
C PHE A 2 -0.11 16.05 -24.19
N VAL A 3 -0.44 15.28 -23.17
CA VAL A 3 -0.37 13.82 -23.17
C VAL A 3 -1.74 13.32 -22.75
N ASP A 4 -2.35 12.52 -23.60
CA ASP A 4 -3.68 11.89 -23.44
C ASP A 4 -3.61 10.38 -23.21
N GLU A 5 -2.48 9.76 -23.53
CA GLU A 5 -2.21 8.35 -23.27
C GLU A 5 -0.94 8.18 -22.43
N ALA A 6 -1.01 7.32 -21.42
CA ALA A 6 0.15 6.97 -20.61
C ALA A 6 0.07 5.52 -20.14
N VAL A 7 1.19 4.81 -20.23
CA VAL A 7 1.34 3.47 -19.66
C VAL A 7 2.14 3.59 -18.36
N ILE A 8 1.56 3.10 -17.27
CA ILE A 8 2.17 3.10 -15.94
C ILE A 8 2.10 1.73 -15.30
N HIS A 9 3.08 1.44 -14.46
CA HIS A 9 3.09 0.27 -13.60
C HIS A 9 2.60 0.64 -12.20
N VAL A 10 1.48 0.07 -11.81
CA VAL A 10 0.92 0.21 -10.47
C VAL A 10 1.19 -1.06 -9.66
N LYS A 11 1.50 -0.90 -8.36
CA LYS A 11 1.60 -2.00 -7.41
C LYS A 11 0.95 -1.61 -6.09
N ALA A 12 0.05 -2.45 -5.60
CA ALA A 12 -0.45 -2.35 -4.23
C ALA A 12 0.69 -2.55 -3.21
N GLY A 13 0.43 -2.15 -1.97
CA GLY A 13 1.33 -2.37 -0.86
C GLY A 13 1.44 -3.85 -0.55
N ASP A 14 2.66 -4.31 -0.21
CA ASP A 14 2.81 -5.64 0.35
C ASP A 14 2.27 -5.67 1.79
N GLY A 15 1.68 -6.79 2.19
CA GLY A 15 1.28 -7.01 3.58
C GLY A 15 2.48 -7.03 4.53
N GLY A 16 2.24 -6.64 5.78
CA GLY A 16 3.18 -6.80 6.87
C GLY A 16 3.31 -8.26 7.30
N GLU A 17 4.49 -8.63 7.77
CA GLU A 17 4.71 -9.98 8.32
C GLU A 17 4.15 -10.10 9.73
N GLY A 18 3.63 -11.28 10.07
CA GLY A 18 3.26 -11.61 11.45
C GLY A 18 4.49 -11.81 12.34
N CYS A 19 4.34 -11.57 13.63
CA CYS A 19 5.42 -11.73 14.60
C CYS A 19 5.32 -13.07 15.34
N VAL A 20 6.42 -13.82 15.42
CA VAL A 20 6.53 -14.95 16.35
C VAL A 20 7.15 -14.45 17.65
N SER A 21 6.35 -14.32 18.70
CA SER A 21 6.80 -13.85 20.01
C SER A 21 6.16 -14.63 21.16
N PHE A 22 6.86 -14.67 22.29
CA PHE A 22 6.39 -15.27 23.54
C PHE A 22 6.59 -14.30 24.68
N ARG A 23 5.57 -14.21 25.55
CA ARG A 23 5.59 -13.31 26.72
C ARG A 23 6.69 -13.72 27.69
N ARG A 24 7.50 -12.76 28.14
CA ARG A 24 8.59 -12.97 29.11
C ARG A 24 8.38 -12.11 30.35
N GLU A 25 8.19 -12.75 31.50
CA GLU A 25 8.01 -12.09 32.80
C GLU A 25 8.86 -12.78 33.87
N LYS A 26 9.41 -12.01 34.81
CA LYS A 26 10.42 -12.47 35.79
C LYS A 26 9.99 -13.70 36.62
N TYR A 27 8.68 -13.87 36.84
CA TYR A 27 8.12 -14.95 37.67
C TYR A 27 7.26 -15.95 36.87
N ILE A 28 7.29 -15.88 35.54
CA ILE A 28 6.54 -16.78 34.65
C ILE A 28 7.54 -17.53 33.76
N PRO A 29 7.87 -18.80 34.07
CA PRO A 29 8.86 -19.57 33.32
C PRO A 29 8.52 -19.79 31.84
N LYS A 30 7.23 -19.88 31.51
CA LYS A 30 6.72 -20.06 30.14
C LYS A 30 5.51 -19.16 29.92
N GLY A 31 5.72 -17.97 29.39
CA GLY A 31 4.62 -17.15 28.91
C GLY A 31 4.05 -17.71 27.61
N GLY A 32 2.75 -17.46 27.38
CA GLY A 32 2.09 -17.86 26.15
C GLY A 32 2.56 -17.04 24.93
N PRO A 33 2.16 -17.46 23.72
CA PRO A 33 2.40 -16.69 22.50
C PRO A 33 1.77 -15.30 22.60
N ASP A 34 2.53 -14.29 22.22
CA ASP A 34 2.11 -12.90 22.20
C ASP A 34 2.56 -12.16 20.93
N GLY A 35 2.75 -12.89 19.83
CA GLY A 35 2.92 -12.29 18.52
C GLY A 35 1.63 -11.61 18.02
N GLY A 36 1.76 -10.42 17.43
CA GLY A 36 0.70 -9.77 16.66
C GLY A 36 0.83 -10.03 15.16
N ASP A 37 -0.26 -9.82 14.42
CA ASP A 37 -0.31 -9.95 12.97
C ASP A 37 0.28 -8.72 12.27
N GLY A 38 0.72 -8.88 11.04
CA GLY A 38 1.11 -7.76 10.19
C GLY A 38 -0.09 -6.97 9.67
N GLY A 39 0.13 -5.70 9.37
CA GLY A 39 -0.90 -4.84 8.77
C GLY A 39 -1.09 -5.10 7.28
N ASN A 40 -2.26 -4.75 6.75
CA ASN A 40 -2.52 -4.83 5.31
C ASN A 40 -1.62 -3.86 4.53
N GLY A 41 -1.29 -4.20 3.28
CA GLY A 41 -0.72 -3.22 2.36
C GLY A 41 -1.76 -2.19 1.93
N GLY A 42 -1.32 -1.00 1.52
CA GLY A 42 -2.20 0.03 0.99
C GLY A 42 -2.66 -0.28 -0.43
N ASP A 43 -3.82 0.25 -0.80
CA ASP A 43 -4.39 0.11 -2.14
C ASP A 43 -3.86 1.20 -3.09
N VAL A 44 -4.00 0.96 -4.40
CA VAL A 44 -3.82 2.00 -5.42
C VAL A 44 -5.19 2.39 -5.94
N VAL A 45 -5.57 3.64 -5.76
CA VAL A 45 -6.92 4.15 -6.07
C VAL A 45 -6.81 5.28 -7.08
N PHE A 46 -7.44 5.11 -8.24
CA PHE A 46 -7.58 6.18 -9.21
C PHE A 46 -8.73 7.11 -8.83
N VAL A 47 -8.46 8.41 -8.82
CA VAL A 47 -9.44 9.44 -8.42
C VAL A 47 -9.56 10.47 -9.54
N ALA A 48 -10.77 10.67 -10.04
CA ALA A 48 -11.03 11.74 -11.00
C ALA A 48 -10.93 13.11 -10.29
N ASP A 49 -10.04 13.97 -10.78
CA ASP A 49 -9.81 15.32 -10.24
C ASP A 49 -10.11 16.37 -11.33
N PRO A 50 -11.11 17.24 -11.15
CA PRO A 50 -11.48 18.26 -12.14
C PRO A 50 -10.40 19.33 -12.36
N HIS A 51 -9.36 19.40 -11.53
CA HIS A 51 -8.23 20.32 -11.71
C HIS A 51 -7.11 19.74 -12.59
N LYS A 52 -7.28 18.51 -13.11
CA LYS A 52 -6.33 17.89 -14.04
C LYS A 52 -6.90 17.84 -15.45
N ASP A 53 -6.10 18.34 -16.39
CA ASP A 53 -6.47 18.41 -17.80
C ASP A 53 -5.66 17.46 -18.72
N THR A 54 -4.57 16.86 -18.21
CA THR A 54 -3.65 16.02 -19.01
C THR A 54 -3.02 14.91 -18.17
N LEU A 55 -2.56 13.85 -18.83
CA LEU A 55 -1.79 12.74 -18.25
C LEU A 55 -0.27 13.01 -18.19
N LEU A 56 0.16 14.27 -18.32
CA LEU A 56 1.58 14.63 -18.32
C LEU A 56 2.34 14.16 -17.07
N ASP A 57 1.66 14.10 -15.91
CA ASP A 57 2.24 13.63 -14.64
C ASP A 57 2.75 12.18 -14.72
N PHE A 58 2.22 11.39 -15.66
CA PHE A 58 2.58 10.00 -15.88
C PHE A 58 3.73 9.82 -16.87
N ALA A 59 4.08 10.84 -17.65
CA ALA A 59 5.10 10.75 -18.69
C ALA A 59 6.53 10.59 -18.14
N GLY A 60 6.80 11.05 -16.91
CA GLY A 60 8.12 10.94 -16.27
C GLY A 60 8.20 9.90 -15.15
N ARG A 61 7.05 9.48 -14.58
CA ARG A 61 7.00 8.55 -13.45
C ARG A 61 6.23 7.30 -13.84
N HIS A 62 6.97 6.25 -14.18
CA HIS A 62 6.40 4.98 -14.63
C HIS A 62 5.95 4.06 -13.49
N HIS A 63 6.47 4.20 -12.27
CA HIS A 63 6.17 3.30 -11.15
C HIS A 63 5.43 4.01 -10.00
N TRP A 64 4.28 3.46 -9.66
CA TRP A 64 3.37 3.93 -8.61
C TRP A 64 3.12 2.78 -7.64
N LYS A 65 3.58 2.93 -6.39
CA LYS A 65 3.53 1.88 -5.38
C LYS A 65 2.88 2.41 -4.11
N ALA A 66 1.86 1.72 -3.62
CA ALA A 66 1.24 2.03 -2.34
C ALA A 66 2.11 1.61 -1.15
N GLY A 67 1.77 2.11 0.05
CA GLY A 67 2.53 1.87 1.26
C GLY A 67 2.49 0.41 1.70
N ARG A 68 3.62 -0.10 2.20
CA ARG A 68 3.70 -1.45 2.80
C ARG A 68 3.02 -1.46 4.18
N GLY A 69 2.30 -2.54 4.49
CA GLY A 69 1.85 -2.81 5.86
C GLY A 69 3.01 -3.03 6.82
N GLN A 70 2.89 -2.54 8.05
CA GLN A 70 3.91 -2.75 9.08
C GLN A 70 3.86 -4.18 9.61
N ALA A 71 5.01 -4.70 10.04
CA ALA A 71 5.08 -6.00 10.70
C ALA A 71 4.37 -5.95 12.07
N GLY A 72 3.80 -7.08 12.48
CA GLY A 72 3.34 -7.27 13.84
C GLY A 72 4.51 -7.24 14.83
N MET A 73 4.21 -7.08 16.11
CA MET A 73 5.19 -7.06 17.19
C MET A 73 4.75 -7.96 18.34
N GLY A 74 5.63 -8.16 19.33
CA GLY A 74 5.28 -8.86 20.57
C GLY A 74 4.17 -8.13 21.34
N LYS A 75 3.74 -8.72 22.46
CA LYS A 75 2.63 -8.20 23.29
C LYS A 75 1.30 -8.04 22.53
N LYS A 76 1.05 -8.88 21.53
CA LYS A 76 -0.12 -8.88 20.65
C LYS A 76 -0.34 -7.56 19.92
N MET A 77 0.75 -6.87 19.60
CA MET A 77 0.69 -5.60 18.88
C MET A 77 0.60 -5.85 17.38
N TYR A 78 -0.53 -5.48 16.79
CA TYR A 78 -0.78 -5.59 15.36
C TYR A 78 -0.04 -4.49 14.59
N GLY A 79 0.46 -4.85 13.41
CA GLY A 79 1.07 -3.90 12.48
C GLY A 79 0.02 -2.95 11.89
N ARG A 80 0.40 -1.68 11.70
CA ARG A 80 -0.45 -0.69 11.02
C ARG A 80 -0.57 -1.03 9.53
N GLY A 81 -1.74 -0.77 8.94
CA GLY A 81 -1.90 -0.81 7.49
C GLY A 81 -0.99 0.20 6.78
N GLY A 82 -0.56 -0.14 5.56
CA GLY A 82 0.16 0.76 4.67
C GLY A 82 -0.76 1.87 4.16
N ASP A 83 -0.19 3.03 3.84
CA ASP A 83 -0.96 4.14 3.31
C ASP A 83 -1.35 3.89 1.84
N ASP A 84 -2.61 4.17 1.51
CA ASP A 84 -3.12 4.08 0.14
C ASP A 84 -2.46 5.12 -0.77
N LEU A 85 -2.31 4.77 -2.05
CA LEU A 85 -1.82 5.66 -3.08
C LEU A 85 -2.99 6.15 -3.94
N PHE A 86 -3.32 7.43 -3.80
CA PHE A 86 -4.29 8.09 -4.65
C PHE A 86 -3.61 8.62 -5.92
N VAL A 87 -4.06 8.13 -7.07
CA VAL A 87 -3.59 8.53 -8.39
C VAL A 87 -4.65 9.41 -9.02
N HIS A 88 -4.39 10.71 -9.04
CA HIS A 88 -5.33 11.69 -9.58
C HIS A 88 -5.24 11.74 -11.11
N VAL A 89 -6.39 11.61 -11.78
CA VAL A 89 -6.53 11.62 -13.25
C VAL A 89 -7.61 12.60 -13.69
N PRO A 90 -7.54 13.16 -14.91
CA PRO A 90 -8.62 13.96 -15.48
C PRO A 90 -9.96 13.22 -15.51
N PRO A 91 -11.10 13.90 -15.36
CA PRO A 91 -12.42 13.30 -15.56
C PRO A 91 -12.53 12.74 -16.98
N GLY A 92 -13.15 11.57 -17.12
CA GLY A 92 -13.28 10.86 -18.41
C GLY A 92 -12.07 10.02 -18.80
N THR A 93 -11.03 9.93 -17.96
CA THR A 93 -9.92 8.99 -18.17
C THR A 93 -10.41 7.55 -18.14
N LEU A 94 -10.05 6.78 -19.16
CA LEU A 94 -10.29 5.34 -19.24
C LEU A 94 -9.05 4.59 -18.77
N VAL A 95 -9.25 3.58 -17.92
CA VAL A 95 -8.17 2.76 -17.37
C VAL A 95 -8.29 1.35 -17.91
N PHE A 96 -7.23 0.88 -18.57
CA PHE A 96 -7.14 -0.45 -19.14
C PHE A 96 -5.91 -1.17 -18.58
N ASP A 97 -5.98 -2.49 -18.51
CA ASP A 97 -4.79 -3.30 -18.29
C ASP A 97 -3.96 -3.28 -19.59
N ALA A 98 -2.66 -2.98 -19.49
CA ALA A 98 -1.79 -2.90 -20.65
C ALA A 98 -1.29 -4.28 -21.12
N GLU A 99 -1.46 -5.33 -20.31
CA GLU A 99 -0.99 -6.69 -20.59
C GLU A 99 -2.10 -7.64 -21.08
N HIS A 100 -3.30 -7.14 -21.42
CA HIS A 100 -4.41 -7.94 -21.97
C HIS A 100 -5.02 -7.36 -23.25
#